data_AF-A0A932PEW0-F1
#
_entry.id   AF-A0A932PEW0-F1
#
_cell.length_a   1.000
_cell.length_b   1.000
_cell.length_c   1.000
_cell.angle_alpha   90.00
_cell.angle_beta   90.00
_cell.angle_gamma   90.00
#
_symmetry.space_group_name_H-M   'P 1'
#
loop_
_entity.id
_entity.type
_entity.pdbx_description
1 polymer ?
#
loop_
_entity_poly.entity_id
_entity_poly.type
_entity_poly.pdbx_seq_one_letter_code
_entity_poly.pdbx_strand_id
1 'polypeptide(L)'
;MMRGVHHQVSCANPVTLVNLRHGIRERLDYVQNKGKSKGDEWPHNELYRELERHRTRGLDEEFWDFLVDTLTKWSAIRGTEEHTKEAIHTEGLKRLPELRRCFYRLARNGNSKLPTVETVEWADVEPLFNVAWQVKKCKNNSPVFASKLCHFLVPSAYFIFDNTLVKPGWNEYRDYWEDCRRAWLDRSDKQALRPELRKKIPDPCSTFPWPTKITELCQFPND
;
A
#
# COMPACT_ATOMS: atom_id res chain seq x y z
N MET A 1 -35.07 4.87 19.82
CA MET A 1 -33.91 3.97 20.00
C MET A 1 -32.68 4.66 19.45
N MET A 2 -31.87 5.28 20.31
CA MET A 2 -30.54 5.75 19.90
C MET A 2 -29.63 4.53 19.81
N ARG A 3 -29.17 4.19 18.59
CA ARG A 3 -28.09 3.23 18.43
C ARG A 3 -26.83 3.89 18.97
N GLY A 4 -26.32 3.39 20.09
CA GLY A 4 -25.03 3.81 20.61
C GLY A 4 -23.98 3.58 19.54
N VAL A 5 -23.35 4.66 19.09
CA VAL A 5 -22.18 4.58 18.21
C VAL A 5 -21.06 4.05 19.08
N HIS A 6 -20.84 2.74 19.08
CA HIS A 6 -19.62 2.15 19.60
C HIS A 6 -18.46 2.79 18.81
N HIS A 7 -17.80 3.78 19.40
CA HIS A 7 -16.54 4.29 18.89
C HIS A 7 -15.54 3.16 19.03
N GLN A 8 -15.40 2.37 17.97
CA GLN A 8 -14.38 1.35 17.87
C GLN A 8 -13.03 2.09 17.98
N VAL A 9 -12.33 1.80 19.07
CA VAL A 9 -11.02 2.37 19.35
C VAL A 9 -10.10 1.96 18.20
N SER A 10 -9.56 2.93 17.48
CA SER A 10 -8.64 2.70 16.37
C SER A 10 -7.47 1.84 16.82
N CYS A 11 -7.16 0.77 16.08
CA CYS A 11 -5.99 -0.06 16.33
C CYS A 11 -4.71 0.56 15.72
N ALA A 12 -4.85 1.52 14.81
CA ALA A 12 -3.71 2.23 14.22
C ALA A 12 -3.00 3.12 15.24
N ASN A 13 -1.67 3.10 15.20
CA ASN A 13 -0.84 4.09 15.87
C ASN A 13 -1.16 5.49 15.34
N PRO A 14 -1.20 6.52 16.23
CA PRO A 14 -1.35 7.90 15.80
C PRO A 14 -0.25 8.33 14.82
N VAL A 15 -0.60 9.08 13.77
CA VAL A 15 0.37 9.55 12.78
C VAL A 15 1.15 10.78 13.29
N THR A 16 2.08 10.56 14.21
CA THR A 16 2.83 11.63 14.90
C THR A 16 4.26 11.75 14.38
N LEU A 17 4.92 12.90 14.64
CA LEU A 17 6.35 13.04 14.35
C LEU A 17 7.21 12.06 15.16
N VAL A 18 6.78 11.74 16.40
CA VAL A 18 7.44 10.75 17.25
C VAL A 18 7.36 9.36 16.63
N ASN A 19 6.17 8.90 16.25
CA ASN A 19 5.98 7.59 15.63
C ASN A 19 6.62 7.53 14.24
N LEU A 20 6.60 8.62 13.46
CA LEU A 20 7.28 8.67 12.17
C LEU A 20 8.80 8.53 12.34
N ARG A 21 9.41 9.26 13.28
CA ARG A 21 10.85 9.14 13.57
C ARG A 21 11.21 7.74 14.05
N HIS A 22 10.35 7.15 14.89
CA HIS A 22 10.50 5.76 15.33
C HIS A 22 10.53 4.81 14.14
N GLY A 23 9.48 4.80 13.31
CA GLY A 23 9.41 3.93 12.13
C GLY A 23 10.52 4.17 11.11
N ILE A 24 11.01 5.41 10.96
CA ILE A 24 12.20 5.70 10.14
C ILE A 24 13.43 4.97 10.69
N ARG A 25 13.67 5.00 12.01
CA ARG A 25 14.81 4.29 12.63
C ARG A 25 14.68 2.79 12.48
N GLU A 26 13.53 2.22 12.86
CA GLU A 26 13.24 0.79 12.71
C GLU A 26 13.50 0.29 11.29
N ARG A 27 13.07 1.07 10.29
CA ARG A 27 13.26 0.70 8.90
C ARG A 27 14.72 0.81 8.46
N LEU A 28 15.46 1.81 8.93
CA LEU A 28 16.90 1.92 8.66
C LEU A 28 17.67 0.76 9.28
N ASP A 29 17.35 0.41 10.53
CA ASP A 29 17.98 -0.69 11.25
C ASP A 29 17.69 -2.03 10.57
N TYR A 30 16.44 -2.24 10.11
CA TYR A 30 16.08 -3.41 9.30
C TYR A 30 16.94 -3.54 8.04
N VAL A 31 17.11 -2.44 7.29
CA VAL A 31 17.89 -2.42 6.04
C VAL A 31 19.38 -2.65 6.30
N GLN A 32 19.92 -2.13 7.41
CA GLN A 32 21.31 -2.35 7.80
C GLN A 32 21.58 -3.79 8.25
N ASN A 33 20.68 -4.36 9.06
CA ASN A 33 20.88 -5.64 9.72
C ASN A 33 20.59 -6.87 8.84
N LYS A 34 19.65 -6.79 7.89
CA LYS A 34 19.33 -7.94 7.02
C LYS A 34 20.17 -8.05 5.76
N GLY A 35 21.09 -7.11 5.52
CA GLY A 35 21.73 -6.94 4.22
C GLY A 35 20.70 -6.49 3.16
N LYS A 36 21.17 -5.85 2.08
CA LYS A 36 20.28 -5.43 0.98
C LYS A 36 19.66 -6.66 0.30
N SER A 37 18.51 -7.14 0.76
CA SER A 37 17.75 -8.11 -0.04
C SER A 37 17.10 -7.38 -1.22
N LYS A 38 16.95 -8.06 -2.37
CA LYS A 38 16.38 -7.47 -3.59
C LYS A 38 14.94 -7.03 -3.32
N GLY A 39 14.70 -5.72 -3.22
CA GLY A 39 13.41 -5.14 -2.85
C GLY A 39 13.48 -4.17 -1.65
N ASP A 40 14.60 -4.14 -0.92
CA ASP A 40 14.81 -3.31 0.28
C ASP A 40 15.39 -1.91 0.01
N GLU A 41 15.28 -1.39 -1.22
CA GLU A 41 15.64 0.00 -1.50
C GLU A 41 14.69 0.93 -0.77
N TRP A 42 14.98 1.28 0.47
CA TRP A 42 14.21 2.26 1.20
C TRP A 42 14.66 3.66 0.80
N PRO A 43 13.73 4.59 0.49
CA PRO A 43 12.27 4.54 0.66
C PRO A 43 11.47 4.26 -0.63
N HIS A 44 12.01 3.42 -1.52
CA HIS A 44 11.39 2.92 -2.75
C HIS A 44 11.09 4.00 -3.79
N ASN A 45 11.83 5.12 -3.77
CA ASN A 45 11.58 6.24 -4.67
C ASN A 45 11.74 5.88 -6.16
N GLU A 46 12.77 5.11 -6.53
CA GLU A 46 12.94 4.68 -7.93
C GLU A 46 11.82 3.74 -8.37
N LEU A 47 11.37 2.82 -7.51
CA LEU A 47 10.19 2.00 -7.81
C LEU A 47 8.97 2.87 -8.12
N TYR A 48 8.71 3.94 -7.36
CA TYR A 48 7.58 4.83 -7.66
C TYR A 48 7.76 5.58 -8.99
N ARG A 49 8.99 5.94 -9.37
CA ARG A 49 9.30 6.50 -10.70
C ARG A 49 9.00 5.49 -11.82
N GLU A 50 9.43 4.24 -11.65
CA GLU A 50 9.16 3.17 -12.62
C GLU A 50 7.66 2.90 -12.75
N LEU A 51 6.93 2.81 -11.63
CA LEU A 51 5.48 2.68 -11.62
C LEU A 51 4.80 3.84 -12.35
N GLU A 52 5.27 5.08 -12.17
CA GLU A 52 4.78 6.25 -12.89
C GLU A 52 5.02 6.13 -14.41
N ARG A 53 6.24 5.75 -14.83
CA ARG A 53 6.58 5.52 -16.24
C ARG A 53 5.64 4.49 -16.87
N HIS A 54 5.48 3.32 -16.25
CA HIS A 54 4.57 2.30 -16.78
C HIS A 54 3.11 2.77 -16.85
N ARG A 55 2.60 3.45 -15.81
CA ARG A 55 1.22 3.95 -15.78
C ARG A 55 0.87 4.88 -16.93
N THR A 56 1.82 5.62 -17.50
CA THR A 56 1.56 6.50 -18.66
C THR A 56 1.07 5.75 -19.89
N ARG A 57 1.39 4.45 -20.01
CA ARG A 57 0.96 3.56 -21.09
C ARG A 57 -0.35 2.81 -20.76
N GLY A 58 -0.83 2.95 -19.52
CA GLY A 58 -1.96 2.19 -18.99
C GLY A 58 -1.53 0.87 -18.36
N LEU A 59 -2.51 0.13 -17.83
CA LEU A 59 -2.28 -1.18 -17.21
C LEU A 59 -2.23 -2.28 -18.28
N ASP A 60 -1.22 -2.25 -19.14
CA ASP A 60 -1.00 -3.24 -20.20
C ASP A 60 -0.33 -4.54 -19.71
N GLU A 61 -0.05 -5.47 -20.61
CA GLU A 61 0.60 -6.75 -20.27
C GLU A 61 2.05 -6.53 -19.81
N GLU A 62 2.78 -5.59 -20.41
CA GLU A 62 4.15 -5.26 -20.00
C GLU A 62 4.18 -4.66 -18.59
N PHE A 63 3.23 -3.79 -18.27
CA PHE A 63 3.09 -3.28 -16.91
C PHE A 63 2.68 -4.40 -15.94
N TRP A 64 1.83 -5.34 -16.36
CA TRP A 64 1.53 -6.50 -15.54
C TRP A 64 2.77 -7.36 -15.25
N ASP A 65 3.62 -7.62 -16.26
CA ASP A 65 4.89 -8.33 -16.10
C ASP A 65 5.78 -7.64 -15.05
N PHE A 66 5.93 -6.32 -15.18
CA PHE A 66 6.67 -5.50 -14.23
C PHE A 66 6.09 -5.59 -12.81
N LEU A 67 4.77 -5.56 -12.66
CA LEU A 67 4.09 -5.67 -11.36
C LEU A 67 4.32 -7.03 -10.72
N VAL A 68 4.23 -8.12 -11.48
CA VAL A 68 4.50 -9.48 -10.99
C VAL A 68 5.94 -9.59 -10.51
N ASP A 69 6.92 -9.13 -11.30
CA ASP A 69 8.33 -9.10 -10.92
C ASP A 69 8.56 -8.33 -9.61
N THR A 70 7.94 -7.16 -9.51
CA THR A 70 8.04 -6.30 -8.33
C THR A 70 7.41 -6.97 -7.11
N LEU A 71 6.22 -7.56 -7.26
CA LEU A 71 5.52 -8.28 -6.20
C LEU A 71 6.31 -9.51 -5.72
N THR A 72 7.01 -10.22 -6.61
CA THR A 72 7.92 -11.31 -6.24
C THR A 72 9.10 -10.78 -5.43
N LYS A 73 9.76 -9.69 -5.86
CA LYS A 73 10.86 -9.05 -5.12
C LYS A 73 10.42 -8.62 -3.71
N TRP A 74 9.23 -8.03 -3.60
CA TRP A 74 8.60 -7.64 -2.33
C TRP A 74 7.99 -8.80 -1.55
N SER A 75 8.21 -10.01 -2.07
CA SER A 75 7.73 -11.27 -1.52
C SER A 75 6.23 -11.30 -1.19
N ALA A 76 5.43 -10.58 -1.96
CA ALA A 76 3.97 -10.69 -1.95
C ALA A 76 3.52 -12.04 -2.54
N ILE A 77 4.33 -12.57 -3.46
CA ILE A 77 4.18 -13.89 -4.07
C ILE A 77 5.11 -14.86 -3.31
N ARG A 78 4.72 -15.18 -2.08
CA ARG A 78 5.24 -16.33 -1.30
C ARG A 78 4.13 -17.38 -1.22
N GLY A 79 4.46 -18.65 -1.43
CA GLY A 79 3.50 -19.73 -1.23
C GLY A 79 3.87 -21.06 -1.87
N THR A 80 2.93 -21.99 -1.74
CA THR A 80 2.89 -23.36 -2.26
C THR A 80 2.91 -23.42 -3.80
N GLU A 81 2.91 -24.62 -4.38
CA GLU A 81 2.86 -24.86 -5.83
C GLU A 81 1.75 -24.09 -6.57
N GLU A 82 0.63 -23.80 -5.90
CA GLU A 82 -0.50 -23.02 -6.45
C GLU A 82 -0.26 -21.48 -6.51
N HIS A 83 0.78 -20.96 -5.84
CA HIS A 83 1.07 -19.53 -5.75
C HIS A 83 2.47 -19.19 -6.29
N THR A 84 2.88 -19.86 -7.36
CA THR A 84 4.09 -19.52 -8.10
C THR A 84 3.95 -18.19 -8.83
N LYS A 85 5.08 -17.62 -9.24
CA LYS A 85 5.11 -16.40 -10.05
C LYS A 85 4.31 -16.58 -11.34
N GLU A 86 4.47 -17.73 -11.98
CA GLU A 86 3.82 -18.12 -13.23
C GLU A 86 2.30 -18.28 -13.07
N ALA A 87 1.85 -18.88 -11.96
CA ALA A 87 0.43 -19.01 -11.66
C ALA A 87 -0.23 -17.64 -11.43
N ILE A 88 0.42 -16.77 -10.65
CA ILE A 88 -0.04 -15.39 -10.42
C ILE A 88 -0.06 -14.60 -11.71
N HIS A 89 1.00 -14.72 -12.53
CA HIS A 89 1.10 -14.07 -13.81
C HIS A 89 -0.06 -14.46 -14.72
N THR A 90 -0.29 -15.77 -14.89
CA THR A 90 -1.36 -16.31 -15.73
C THR A 90 -2.75 -15.89 -15.26
N GLU A 91 -3.04 -16.00 -13.97
CA GLU A 91 -4.35 -15.61 -13.42
C GLU A 91 -4.56 -14.09 -13.51
N GLY A 92 -3.49 -13.31 -13.30
CA GLY A 92 -3.53 -11.86 -13.46
C GLY A 92 -3.83 -11.42 -14.88
N LEU A 93 -3.25 -12.06 -15.89
CA LEU A 93 -3.55 -11.80 -17.30
C LEU A 93 -5.04 -12.04 -17.61
N LYS A 94 -5.63 -13.12 -17.10
CA LYS A 94 -7.08 -13.40 -17.25
C LYS A 94 -7.94 -12.30 -16.62
N ARG A 95 -7.48 -11.69 -15.53
CA ARG A 95 -8.18 -10.63 -14.79
C ARG A 95 -7.81 -9.23 -15.24
N LEU A 96 -6.83 -9.08 -16.13
CA LEU A 96 -6.30 -7.79 -16.55
C LEU A 96 -7.37 -6.84 -17.10
N PRO A 97 -8.37 -7.29 -17.90
CA PRO A 97 -9.48 -6.42 -18.32
C PRO A 97 -10.28 -5.85 -17.14
N GLU A 98 -10.51 -6.65 -16.10
CA GLU A 98 -11.24 -6.23 -14.91
C GLU A 98 -10.41 -5.30 -14.02
N LEU A 99 -9.12 -5.63 -13.81
CA LEU A 99 -8.17 -4.76 -13.12
C LEU A 99 -8.10 -3.38 -13.78
N ARG A 100 -7.98 -3.33 -15.12
CA ARG A 100 -8.02 -2.09 -15.91
C ARG A 100 -9.29 -1.30 -15.63
N ARG A 101 -10.45 -1.94 -15.74
CA ARG A 101 -11.75 -1.29 -15.51
C ARG A 101 -11.83 -0.64 -14.12
N CYS A 102 -11.47 -1.38 -13.07
CA CYS A 102 -11.50 -0.85 -11.70
C CYS A 102 -10.44 0.23 -11.49
N PHE A 103 -9.23 0.07 -12.02
CA PHE A 103 -8.17 1.07 -11.97
C PHE A 103 -8.59 2.38 -12.62
N TYR A 104 -9.10 2.36 -13.86
CA TYR A 104 -9.52 3.58 -14.56
C TYR A 104 -10.74 4.23 -13.92
N ARG A 105 -11.67 3.45 -13.37
CA ARG A 105 -12.79 4.02 -12.61
C ARG A 105 -12.30 4.78 -11.39
N LEU A 106 -11.38 4.19 -10.62
CA LEU A 106 -10.80 4.83 -9.45
C LEU A 106 -9.95 6.06 -9.83
N ALA A 107 -9.13 5.96 -10.89
CA ALA A 107 -8.30 7.06 -11.37
C ALA A 107 -9.13 8.26 -11.90
N ARG A 108 -10.31 8.02 -12.47
CA ARG A 108 -11.21 9.08 -12.96
C ARG A 108 -11.73 10.01 -11.86
N ASN A 109 -11.81 9.52 -10.62
CA ASN A 109 -12.21 10.36 -9.48
C ASN A 109 -11.15 11.43 -9.12
N GLY A 110 -9.92 11.33 -9.64
CA GLY A 110 -8.80 12.20 -9.25
C GLY A 110 -8.50 13.39 -10.16
N ASN A 111 -9.40 13.77 -11.08
CA ASN A 111 -9.28 14.98 -11.92
C ASN A 111 -7.86 15.18 -12.50
N SER A 112 -7.39 14.25 -13.35
CA SER A 112 -6.03 14.17 -13.96
C SER A 112 -4.89 13.66 -13.08
N LYS A 113 -5.14 13.38 -11.80
CA LYS A 113 -4.19 12.74 -10.89
C LYS A 113 -4.76 11.43 -10.33
N LEU A 114 -3.89 10.55 -9.83
CA LEU A 114 -4.35 9.39 -9.06
C LEU A 114 -4.98 9.87 -7.75
N PRO A 115 -6.03 9.20 -7.26
CA PRO A 115 -6.65 9.55 -6.00
C PRO A 115 -5.70 9.31 -4.81
N THR A 116 -5.99 10.01 -3.72
CA THR A 116 -5.33 9.83 -2.42
C THR A 116 -6.34 9.36 -1.39
N VAL A 117 -5.87 8.79 -0.27
CA VAL A 117 -6.69 8.44 0.90
C VAL A 117 -7.51 9.62 1.44
N GLU A 118 -7.17 10.87 1.10
CA GLU A 118 -7.92 12.06 1.49
C GLU A 118 -9.16 12.30 0.61
N THR A 119 -9.18 11.71 -0.58
CA THR A 119 -10.19 11.94 -1.62
C THR A 119 -11.12 10.76 -1.88
N VAL A 120 -10.86 9.61 -1.24
CA VAL A 120 -11.60 8.36 -1.46
C VAL A 120 -12.08 7.76 -0.15
N GLU A 121 -13.16 7.01 -0.23
CA GLU A 121 -13.70 6.15 0.82
C GLU A 121 -13.46 4.67 0.49
N TRP A 122 -13.73 3.77 1.45
CA TRP A 122 -13.55 2.32 1.22
C TRP A 122 -14.32 1.83 -0.02
N ALA A 123 -15.54 2.31 -0.23
CA ALA A 123 -16.38 1.93 -1.37
C ALA A 123 -15.76 2.26 -2.74
N ASP A 124 -14.88 3.26 -2.82
CA ASP A 124 -14.18 3.62 -4.05
C ASP A 124 -13.02 2.65 -4.35
N VAL A 125 -12.32 2.20 -3.31
CA VAL A 125 -11.10 1.39 -3.40
C VAL A 125 -11.38 -0.12 -3.36
N GLU A 126 -12.42 -0.54 -2.66
CA GLU A 126 -12.83 -1.94 -2.50
C GLU A 126 -12.89 -2.71 -3.82
N PRO A 127 -13.44 -2.17 -4.93
CA PRO A 127 -13.58 -2.96 -6.14
C PRO A 127 -12.26 -3.32 -6.80
N LEU A 128 -11.24 -2.45 -6.76
CA LEU A 128 -9.92 -2.80 -7.29
C LEU A 128 -9.23 -3.80 -6.35
N PHE A 129 -9.38 -3.63 -5.03
CA PHE A 129 -8.88 -4.57 -4.04
C PHE A 129 -9.46 -5.96 -4.21
N ASN A 130 -10.77 -6.08 -4.43
CA ASN A 130 -11.44 -7.36 -4.63
C ASN A 130 -10.91 -8.09 -5.86
N VAL A 131 -10.67 -7.39 -6.97
CA VAL A 131 -10.09 -8.02 -8.16
C VAL A 131 -8.66 -8.47 -7.89
N ALA A 132 -7.85 -7.64 -7.23
CA ALA A 132 -6.48 -7.98 -6.83
C ALA A 132 -6.44 -9.19 -5.89
N TRP A 133 -7.40 -9.30 -4.96
CA TRP A 133 -7.55 -10.44 -4.08
C TRP A 133 -7.79 -11.75 -4.84
N GLN A 134 -8.66 -11.71 -5.86
CA GLN A 134 -9.01 -12.87 -6.67
C GLN A 134 -7.86 -13.37 -7.56
N VAL A 135 -6.79 -12.59 -7.77
CA VAL A 135 -5.60 -13.04 -8.51
C VAL A 135 -4.84 -14.12 -7.73
N LYS A 136 -4.66 -13.95 -6.42
CA LYS A 136 -3.93 -14.92 -5.59
C LYS A 136 -4.83 -15.88 -4.82
N LYS A 137 -6.05 -15.48 -4.46
CA LYS A 137 -6.99 -16.29 -3.62
C LYS A 137 -6.29 -16.94 -2.43
N CYS A 138 -5.59 -16.12 -1.62
CA CYS A 138 -4.77 -16.60 -0.51
C CYS A 138 -5.55 -17.57 0.41
N LYS A 139 -5.06 -18.82 0.57
CA LYS A 139 -5.65 -19.84 1.46
C LYS A 139 -5.88 -19.36 2.91
N ASN A 140 -5.05 -18.45 3.39
CA ASN A 140 -5.13 -17.92 4.76
C ASN A 140 -5.86 -16.56 4.84
N ASN A 141 -6.56 -16.15 3.78
CA ASN A 141 -7.17 -14.83 3.69
C ASN A 141 -6.20 -13.68 4.03
N SER A 142 -4.93 -13.81 3.64
CA SER A 142 -3.95 -12.74 3.87
C SER A 142 -4.08 -11.64 2.81
N PRO A 143 -4.28 -10.37 3.22
CA PRO A 143 -4.44 -9.25 2.29
C PRO A 143 -3.13 -8.70 1.72
N VAL A 144 -1.97 -9.20 2.16
CA VAL A 144 -0.65 -8.70 1.77
C VAL A 144 -0.48 -8.57 0.26
N PHE A 145 -0.89 -9.59 -0.51
CA PHE A 145 -0.77 -9.56 -1.97
C PHE A 145 -1.64 -8.46 -2.58
N ALA A 146 -2.93 -8.48 -2.25
CA ALA A 146 -3.90 -7.53 -2.80
C ALA A 146 -3.56 -6.09 -2.41
N SER A 147 -3.15 -5.86 -1.15
CA SER A 147 -2.75 -4.53 -0.69
C SER A 147 -1.51 -4.02 -1.40
N LYS A 148 -0.50 -4.87 -1.64
CA LYS A 148 0.73 -4.48 -2.35
C LYS A 148 0.46 -4.20 -3.82
N LEU A 149 -0.32 -5.06 -4.50
CA LEU A 149 -0.71 -4.84 -5.88
C LEU A 149 -1.49 -3.52 -6.03
N CYS A 150 -2.49 -3.30 -5.18
CA CYS A 150 -3.27 -2.05 -5.22
C CYS A 150 -2.42 -0.83 -4.87
N HIS A 151 -1.49 -0.94 -3.91
CA HIS A 151 -0.53 0.12 -3.62
C HIS A 151 0.39 0.40 -4.81
N PHE A 152 0.85 -0.59 -5.58
CA PHE A 152 1.65 -0.32 -6.77
C PHE A 152 0.84 0.38 -7.86
N LEU A 153 -0.45 0.02 -8.02
CA LEU A 153 -1.35 0.66 -8.99
C LEU A 153 -1.72 2.09 -8.57
N VAL A 154 -2.10 2.31 -7.32
CA VAL A 154 -2.56 3.61 -6.79
C VAL A 154 -1.93 3.91 -5.41
N PRO A 155 -0.62 4.25 -5.37
CA PRO A 155 0.18 4.30 -4.14
C PRO A 155 -0.37 5.17 -3.01
N SER A 156 -0.99 6.30 -3.36
CA SER A 156 -1.52 7.24 -2.37
C SER A 156 -2.91 6.87 -1.83
N ALA A 157 -3.56 5.82 -2.35
CA ALA A 157 -4.92 5.41 -1.97
C ALA A 157 -4.97 4.09 -1.19
N TYR A 158 -3.89 3.29 -1.20
CA TYR A 158 -3.84 2.00 -0.50
C TYR A 158 -2.67 1.96 0.47
N PHE A 159 -2.93 1.62 1.73
CA PHE A 159 -1.88 1.28 2.69
C PHE A 159 -1.41 -0.15 2.45
N ILE A 160 -0.10 -0.39 2.50
CA ILE A 160 0.45 -1.75 2.44
C ILE A 160 0.15 -2.48 3.74
N PHE A 161 -0.52 -3.63 3.64
CA PHE A 161 -0.63 -4.55 4.76
C PHE A 161 0.64 -5.38 4.86
N ASP A 162 1.30 -5.32 6.02
CA ASP A 162 2.46 -6.13 6.35
C ASP A 162 2.24 -6.82 7.70
N ASN A 163 2.28 -8.15 7.73
CA ASN A 163 2.06 -8.94 8.95
C ASN A 163 3.05 -8.60 10.07
N THR A 164 4.17 -7.94 9.77
CA THR A 164 5.15 -7.48 10.77
C THR A 164 4.77 -6.15 11.42
N LEU A 165 3.92 -5.35 10.77
CA LEU A 165 3.45 -4.04 11.25
C LEU A 165 2.01 -4.10 11.78
N VAL A 166 1.27 -5.12 11.36
CA VAL A 166 -0.14 -5.30 11.72
C VAL A 166 -0.26 -5.86 13.13
N LYS A 167 -0.91 -5.09 14.00
CA LYS A 167 -1.19 -5.47 15.39
C LYS A 167 -2.39 -6.42 15.48
N PRO A 168 -2.50 -7.24 16.54
CA PRO A 168 -3.73 -7.96 16.84
C PRO A 168 -4.92 -7.00 16.90
N GLY A 169 -5.97 -7.27 16.12
CA GLY A 169 -7.18 -6.43 16.07
C GLY A 169 -7.72 -6.19 14.65
N TRP A 170 -6.88 -6.26 13.62
CA TRP A 170 -7.32 -6.19 12.23
C TRP A 170 -7.59 -7.58 11.67
N ASN A 171 -8.87 -7.94 11.56
CA ASN A 171 -9.30 -9.21 10.97
C ASN A 171 -9.50 -9.10 9.45
N GLU A 172 -9.82 -7.89 8.97
CA GLU A 172 -10.03 -7.60 7.56
C GLU A 172 -9.17 -6.42 7.10
N TYR A 173 -8.81 -6.41 5.82
CA TYR A 173 -8.06 -5.29 5.24
C TYR A 173 -8.85 -3.99 5.26
N ARG A 174 -10.19 -4.07 5.20
CA ARG A 174 -11.08 -2.92 5.32
C ARG A 174 -10.85 -2.19 6.65
N ASP A 175 -10.88 -2.91 7.76
CA ASP A 175 -10.69 -2.35 9.09
C ASP A 175 -9.32 -1.66 9.20
N TYR A 176 -8.27 -2.33 8.69
CA TYR A 176 -6.92 -1.76 8.63
C TYR A 176 -6.87 -0.47 7.81
N TRP A 177 -7.51 -0.47 6.63
CA TRP A 177 -7.51 0.68 5.73
C TRP A 177 -8.28 1.86 6.34
N GLU A 178 -9.45 1.62 6.92
CA GLU A 178 -10.28 2.64 7.56
C GLU A 178 -9.57 3.24 8.78
N ASP A 179 -8.92 2.41 9.61
CA ASP A 179 -8.11 2.86 10.74
C ASP A 179 -6.92 3.72 10.31
N CYS A 180 -6.13 3.26 9.34
CA CYS A 180 -4.99 4.03 8.84
C CYS A 180 -5.43 5.34 8.20
N ARG A 181 -6.54 5.32 7.44
CA ARG A 181 -7.10 6.53 6.83
C ARG A 181 -7.53 7.52 7.89
N ARG A 182 -8.28 7.08 8.90
CA ARG A 182 -8.70 7.93 10.03
C ARG A 182 -7.50 8.50 10.76
N ALA A 183 -6.51 7.67 11.08
CA ALA A 183 -5.26 8.10 11.72
C ALA A 183 -4.49 9.13 10.90
N TRP A 184 -4.52 9.06 9.56
CA TRP A 184 -3.98 10.10 8.68
C TRP A 184 -4.83 11.38 8.70
N LEU A 185 -6.15 11.24 8.54
CA LEU A 185 -7.08 12.37 8.42
C LEU A 185 -7.14 13.21 9.69
N ASP A 186 -7.14 12.58 10.86
CA ASP A 186 -7.25 13.24 12.18
C ASP A 186 -6.05 14.15 12.51
N ARG A 187 -4.95 14.07 11.74
CA ARG A 187 -3.78 14.93 11.96
C ARG A 187 -3.97 16.28 11.27
N SER A 188 -3.89 17.34 12.06
CA SER A 188 -3.87 18.72 11.57
C SER A 188 -2.52 19.11 10.97
N ASP A 189 -1.40 18.63 11.53
CA ASP A 189 -0.04 19.01 11.11
C ASP A 189 0.62 18.00 10.15
N LYS A 190 -0.06 17.69 9.05
CA LYS A 190 0.47 16.82 7.98
C LYS A 190 1.71 17.44 7.30
N GLN A 191 1.81 18.77 7.31
CA GLN A 191 2.88 19.50 6.66
C GLN A 191 4.23 19.35 7.39
N ALA A 192 4.25 19.24 8.73
CA ALA A 192 5.49 19.01 9.47
C ALA A 192 6.09 17.61 9.26
N LEU A 193 5.28 16.61 8.86
CA LEU A 193 5.73 15.22 8.70
C LEU A 193 6.53 14.99 7.41
N ARG A 194 6.13 15.64 6.30
CA ARG A 194 6.77 15.45 4.99
C ARG A 194 8.25 15.85 4.98
N PRO A 195 8.67 17.01 5.53
CA PRO A 195 10.08 17.37 5.61
C PRO A 195 10.93 16.34 6.34
N GLU A 196 10.41 15.73 7.40
CA GLU A 196 11.15 14.74 8.18
C GLU A 196 11.47 13.50 7.34
N LEU A 197 10.47 12.95 6.65
CA LEU A 197 10.70 11.82 5.75
C LEU A 197 11.55 12.24 4.54
N ARG A 198 11.31 13.44 3.97
CA ARG A 198 12.06 13.96 2.81
C ARG A 198 13.57 14.04 3.04
N LYS A 199 14.04 14.30 4.27
CA LYS A 199 15.48 14.25 4.61
C LYS A 199 16.13 12.91 4.28
N LYS A 200 15.33 11.86 4.11
CA LYS A 200 15.76 10.49 3.82
C LYS A 200 15.46 10.04 2.40
N ILE A 201 14.79 10.88 1.61
CA ILE A 201 14.42 10.61 0.22
C ILE A 201 15.05 11.69 -0.66
N PRO A 202 16.25 11.47 -1.22
CA PRO A 202 16.78 12.41 -2.20
C PRO A 202 15.86 12.43 -3.43
N ASP A 203 15.45 13.63 -3.84
CA ASP A 203 14.64 13.89 -5.04
C ASP A 203 13.38 13.00 -5.18
N PRO A 204 12.39 13.11 -4.26
CA PRO A 204 11.19 12.29 -4.32
C PRO A 204 10.43 12.54 -5.63
N CYS A 205 9.98 11.49 -6.30
CA CYS A 205 9.15 11.63 -7.50
C CYS A 205 7.87 12.42 -7.22
N SER A 206 7.30 13.01 -8.27
CA SER A 206 6.11 13.87 -8.16
C SER A 206 4.91 13.13 -7.57
N THR A 207 4.83 11.82 -7.82
CA THR A 207 3.77 10.91 -7.37
C THR A 207 4.11 10.14 -6.10
N PHE A 208 5.18 10.52 -5.39
CA PHE A 208 5.59 9.82 -4.16
C PHE A 208 4.44 9.77 -3.15
N PRO A 209 4.10 8.60 -2.59
CA PRO A 209 2.88 8.43 -1.81
C PRO A 209 3.06 8.85 -0.35
N TRP A 210 3.20 10.15 -0.12
CA TRP A 210 3.39 10.71 1.22
C TRP A 210 2.37 10.23 2.26
N PRO A 211 1.05 10.26 1.99
CA PRO A 211 0.06 9.89 3.00
C PRO A 211 0.21 8.44 3.48
N THR A 212 0.30 7.50 2.54
CA THR A 212 0.36 6.07 2.87
C THR A 212 1.72 5.71 3.44
N LYS A 213 2.82 6.25 2.89
CA LYS A 213 4.17 5.94 3.40
C LYS A 213 4.42 6.46 4.81
N ILE A 214 3.99 7.70 5.11
CA ILE A 214 4.13 8.27 6.46
C ILE A 214 3.28 7.47 7.45
N THR A 215 2.04 7.14 7.07
CA THR A 215 1.13 6.38 7.93
C THR A 215 1.66 4.98 8.22
N GLU A 216 2.14 4.26 7.19
CA GLU A 216 2.79 2.95 7.30
C GLU A 216 3.97 2.98 8.29
N LEU A 217 4.87 3.98 8.16
CA LEU A 217 6.01 4.12 9.07
C LEU A 217 5.56 4.40 10.51
N CYS A 218 4.44 5.09 10.72
CA CYS A 218 3.92 5.29 12.07
C CYS A 218 3.35 4.00 12.69
N GLN A 219 3.09 2.94 11.91
CA GLN A 219 2.51 1.69 12.39
C GLN A 219 3.55 0.71 12.98
N PHE A 220 4.85 1.03 12.92
CA PHE A 220 5.85 0.22 13.62
C PHE A 220 5.49 0.11 15.11
N PRO A 221 5.60 -1.09 15.72
CA PRO A 221 5.39 -1.26 17.15
C PRO A 221 6.29 -0.31 17.94
N ASN A 222 5.69 0.40 18.91
CA ASN A 222 6.46 1.10 19.92
C ASN A 222 6.72 0.09 21.04
N ASP A 223 7.99 -0.17 21.34
CA ASP A 223 8.38 -0.92 22.54
C ASP A 223 8.00 -0.19 23.83
#